data_AF-A0A7H8K7L8-F1
#
_entry.id   AF-A0A7H8K7L8-F1
#
_cell.length_a   1.000
_cell.length_b   1.000
_cell.length_c   1.000
_cell.angle_alpha   90.00
_cell.angle_beta   90.00
_cell.angle_gamma   90.00
#
_symmetry.space_group_name_H-M   'P 1'
#
loop_
_entity.id
_entity.type
_entity.pdbx_description
1 polymer ?
#
loop_
_entity_poly.entity_id
_entity_poly.type
_entity_poly.pdbx_seq_one_letter_code
_entity_poly.pdbx_strand_id
1 'polypeptide(L)'
;MRYDQLETAIRRLVDTAGEDELRVFGVETVARLVRDEGLVDVAADGELDEDAAAAFALARKTVGTADAATSRALITRIEEGALTDGDMDPDLLIALIALEHWTTYLETGQRDELYELALRSVEEVDHQVSADLDDFLATPEMAAEYERIARLLQGGPPA
;
A
#
# COMPACT_ATOMS: atom_id res chain seq x y z
N MET A 1 15.40 6.56 14.78
CA MET A 1 14.04 6.82 15.34
C MET A 1 13.47 5.47 15.75
N ARG A 2 12.90 5.32 16.93
CA ARG A 2 12.28 4.04 17.31
C ARG A 2 10.97 3.79 16.56
N TYR A 3 10.56 2.54 16.42
CA TYR A 3 9.32 2.17 15.72
C TYR A 3 8.07 2.89 16.27
N ASP A 4 7.89 2.96 17.59
CA ASP A 4 6.75 3.65 18.22
C ASP A 4 6.73 5.17 17.93
N GLN A 5 7.91 5.76 17.75
CA GLN A 5 8.04 7.17 17.36
C GLN A 5 7.68 7.37 15.88
N LEU A 6 8.01 6.41 15.03
CA LEU A 6 7.65 6.41 13.61
C LEU A 6 6.13 6.33 13.44
N GLU A 7 5.47 5.36 14.09
CA GLU A 7 4.00 5.24 14.07
C GLU A 7 3.34 6.56 14.50
N THR A 8 3.81 7.14 15.61
CA THR A 8 3.30 8.43 16.09
C THR A 8 3.53 9.57 15.09
N ALA A 9 4.69 9.59 14.41
CA ALA A 9 5.00 10.60 13.40
C ALA A 9 4.11 10.45 12.16
N ILE A 10 3.94 9.23 11.64
CA ILE A 10 3.05 8.92 10.51
C ILE A 10 1.61 9.30 10.82
N ARG A 11 1.11 8.94 12.01
CA ARG A 11 -0.25 9.33 12.44
C ARG A 11 -0.44 10.85 12.36
N ARG A 12 0.51 11.61 12.89
CA ARG A 12 0.45 13.08 12.84
C ARG A 12 0.48 13.62 11.41
N LEU A 13 1.27 13.03 10.52
CA LEU A 13 1.30 13.42 9.10
C LEU A 13 -0.07 13.24 8.45
N VAL A 14 -0.68 12.07 8.63
CA VAL A 14 -2.00 11.74 8.10
C VAL A 14 -3.09 12.64 8.70
N ASP A 15 -3.06 12.90 10.01
CA ASP A 15 -4.04 13.75 10.69
C ASP A 15 -3.99 15.21 10.24
N THR A 16 -2.81 15.69 9.83
CA THR A 16 -2.60 17.10 9.48
C THR A 16 -2.63 17.38 7.98
N ALA A 17 -2.50 16.35 7.14
CA ALA A 17 -2.59 16.47 5.69
C ALA A 17 -3.96 16.99 5.22
N GLY A 18 -3.95 17.75 4.14
CA GLY A 18 -5.17 18.10 3.42
C GLY A 18 -5.65 16.94 2.56
N GLU A 19 -6.90 17.02 2.09
CA GLU A 19 -7.51 15.93 1.32
C GLU A 19 -6.80 15.67 -0.02
N ASP A 20 -6.23 16.71 -0.65
CA ASP A 20 -5.47 16.56 -1.88
C ASP A 20 -4.15 15.82 -1.63
N GLU A 21 -3.43 16.15 -0.54
CA GLU A 21 -2.22 15.43 -0.12
C GLU A 21 -2.53 13.97 0.23
N LEU A 22 -3.61 13.71 0.96
CA LEU A 22 -4.07 12.36 1.30
C LEU A 22 -4.40 11.54 0.04
N ARG A 23 -5.06 12.17 -0.95
CA ARG A 23 -5.38 11.54 -2.23
C ARG A 23 -4.12 11.17 -3.00
N VAL A 24 -3.19 12.12 -3.14
CA VAL A 24 -1.92 11.90 -3.84
C VAL A 24 -1.11 10.82 -3.13
N PHE A 25 -1.01 10.90 -1.80
CA PHE A 25 -0.33 9.90 -0.99
C PHE A 25 -0.89 8.49 -1.20
N GLY A 26 -2.21 8.33 -1.13
CA GLY A 26 -2.86 7.03 -1.30
C GLY A 26 -2.60 6.43 -2.68
N VAL A 27 -2.81 7.22 -3.74
CA VAL A 27 -2.58 6.77 -5.13
C VAL A 27 -1.12 6.39 -5.36
N GLU A 28 -0.17 7.25 -5.01
CA GLU A 28 1.26 7.00 -5.24
C GLU A 28 1.76 5.78 -4.45
N THR A 29 1.27 5.60 -3.21
CA THR A 29 1.69 4.49 -2.35
C THR A 29 1.13 3.16 -2.84
N VAL A 30 -0.17 3.08 -3.14
CA VAL A 30 -0.73 1.84 -3.71
C VAL A 30 -0.11 1.54 -5.07
N ALA A 31 0.05 2.55 -5.94
CA ALA A 31 0.66 2.35 -7.25
C ALA A 31 2.09 1.81 -7.13
N ARG A 32 2.87 2.24 -6.13
CA ARG A 32 4.21 1.68 -5.83
C ARG A 32 4.11 0.21 -5.44
N LEU A 33 3.26 -0.11 -4.45
CA LEU A 33 3.14 -1.46 -3.88
C LEU A 33 2.61 -2.48 -4.87
N VAL A 34 1.77 -2.07 -5.81
CA VAL A 34 1.24 -2.97 -6.84
C VAL A 34 2.03 -2.94 -8.15
N ARG A 35 3.09 -2.11 -8.28
CA ARG A 35 3.80 -1.95 -9.57
C ARG A 35 4.74 -3.11 -9.87
N ASP A 36 5.18 -3.88 -8.89
CA ASP A 36 6.16 -4.95 -9.12
C ASP A 36 5.69 -5.89 -10.25
N GLU A 37 6.55 -6.08 -11.25
CA GLU A 37 6.27 -6.96 -12.38
C GLU A 37 6.28 -8.43 -11.95
N GLY A 38 7.06 -8.78 -10.92
CA GLY A 38 7.05 -10.11 -10.30
C GLY A 38 5.69 -10.50 -9.74
N LEU A 39 4.85 -9.54 -9.34
CA LEU A 39 3.47 -9.82 -8.90
C LEU A 39 2.58 -10.36 -10.03
N VAL A 40 2.91 -10.11 -11.30
CA VAL A 40 2.20 -10.73 -12.43
C VAL A 40 2.47 -12.23 -12.45
N ASP A 41 3.74 -12.59 -12.28
CA ASP A 41 4.18 -13.97 -12.32
C ASP A 41 3.68 -14.71 -11.07
N VAL A 42 3.78 -14.10 -9.88
CA VAL A 42 3.22 -14.64 -8.63
C VAL A 42 1.70 -14.87 -8.73
N ALA A 43 0.94 -13.88 -9.23
CA ALA A 43 -0.49 -14.04 -9.45
C ALA A 43 -0.82 -15.17 -10.45
N ALA A 44 0.04 -15.38 -11.46
CA ALA A 44 -0.13 -16.41 -12.48
C ALA A 44 0.39 -17.79 -12.07
N ASP A 45 1.29 -17.87 -11.09
CA ASP A 45 1.97 -19.08 -10.60
C ASP A 45 1.11 -19.92 -9.64
N GLY A 46 -0.21 -19.68 -9.65
CA GLY A 46 -1.20 -20.50 -8.94
C GLY A 46 -1.71 -19.89 -7.64
N GLU A 47 -1.39 -18.64 -7.35
CA GLU A 47 -1.98 -17.87 -6.25
C GLU A 47 -3.43 -17.47 -6.53
N LEU A 48 -3.71 -17.09 -7.78
CA LEU A 48 -5.02 -16.64 -8.24
C LEU A 48 -5.48 -17.48 -9.43
N ASP A 49 -6.78 -17.68 -9.55
CA ASP A 49 -7.36 -18.17 -10.80
C ASP A 49 -7.27 -17.11 -11.92
N GLU A 50 -7.64 -17.49 -13.15
CA GLU A 50 -7.51 -16.62 -14.32
C GLU A 50 -8.36 -15.34 -14.21
N ASP A 51 -9.56 -15.39 -13.61
CA ASP A 51 -10.42 -14.20 -13.46
C ASP A 51 -9.87 -13.27 -12.37
N ALA A 52 -9.41 -13.83 -11.25
CA ALA A 52 -8.77 -13.09 -10.17
C ALA A 52 -7.46 -12.43 -10.62
N ALA A 53 -6.62 -13.14 -11.37
CA ALA A 53 -5.39 -12.59 -11.94
C ALA A 53 -5.70 -11.43 -12.91
N ALA A 54 -6.74 -11.55 -13.74
CA ALA A 54 -7.20 -10.47 -14.62
C ALA A 54 -7.76 -9.28 -13.84
N ALA A 55 -8.52 -9.52 -12.77
CA ALA A 55 -9.04 -8.48 -11.89
C ALA A 55 -7.91 -7.73 -11.17
N PHE A 56 -6.89 -8.44 -10.68
CA PHE A 56 -5.69 -7.86 -10.09
C PHE A 56 -4.93 -7.00 -11.10
N ALA A 57 -4.70 -7.50 -12.31
CA ALA A 57 -4.06 -6.74 -13.38
C ALA A 57 -4.85 -5.46 -13.76
N LEU A 58 -6.18 -5.49 -13.66
CA LEU A 58 -7.02 -4.32 -13.87
C LEU A 58 -6.92 -3.34 -12.70
N ALA A 59 -7.01 -3.82 -11.45
CA ALA A 59 -6.87 -2.99 -10.25
C ALA A 59 -5.56 -2.19 -10.26
N ARG A 60 -4.45 -2.84 -10.64
CA ARG A 60 -3.14 -2.20 -10.82
C ARG A 60 -3.16 -1.02 -11.79
N LYS A 61 -3.91 -1.15 -12.89
CA LYS A 61 -4.01 -0.11 -13.93
C LYS A 61 -4.91 1.05 -13.51
N THR A 62 -5.79 0.84 -12.54
CA THR A 62 -6.86 1.79 -12.20
C THR A 62 -6.75 2.39 -10.80
N VAL A 63 -5.69 2.12 -10.03
CA VAL A 63 -5.46 2.66 -8.66
C VAL A 63 -5.80 4.15 -8.49
N GLY A 64 -5.48 4.98 -9.49
CA GLY A 64 -5.73 6.43 -9.46
C GLY A 64 -7.00 6.91 -10.17
N THR A 65 -7.72 6.04 -10.88
CA THR A 65 -8.83 6.42 -11.77
C THR A 65 -10.14 5.68 -11.49
N ALA A 66 -10.08 4.52 -10.86
CA ALA A 66 -11.27 3.81 -10.41
C ALA A 66 -11.95 4.55 -9.26
N ASP A 67 -13.29 4.46 -9.24
CA ASP A 67 -14.06 4.83 -8.07
C ASP A 67 -14.05 3.70 -7.03
N ALA A 68 -14.61 4.00 -5.85
CA ALA A 68 -14.68 3.09 -4.72
C ALA A 68 -15.38 1.77 -5.08
N ALA A 69 -16.53 1.86 -5.75
CA ALA A 69 -17.35 0.70 -6.11
C ALA A 69 -16.65 -0.22 -7.12
N THR A 70 -15.97 0.36 -8.11
CA THR A 70 -15.17 -0.41 -9.08
C THR A 70 -14.00 -1.09 -8.37
N SER A 71 -13.30 -0.38 -7.49
CA SER A 71 -12.16 -0.94 -6.73
C SER A 71 -12.61 -2.09 -5.84
N ARG A 72 -13.71 -1.92 -5.11
CA ARG A 72 -14.32 -2.97 -4.27
C ARG A 72 -14.72 -4.20 -5.08
N ALA A 73 -15.34 -4.01 -6.24
CA ALA A 73 -15.74 -5.12 -7.10
C ALA A 73 -14.53 -5.90 -7.64
N LEU A 74 -13.40 -5.23 -7.90
CA LEU A 74 -12.16 -5.91 -8.31
C LEU A 74 -11.57 -6.71 -7.15
N ILE A 75 -11.50 -6.13 -5.95
CA ILE A 75 -10.99 -6.83 -4.76
C ILE A 75 -11.81 -8.09 -4.47
N THR A 76 -13.15 -8.00 -4.47
CA THR A 76 -14.01 -9.17 -4.27
C THR A 76 -13.72 -10.28 -5.27
N ARG A 77 -13.51 -9.94 -6.55
CA ARG A 77 -13.17 -10.95 -7.57
C ARG A 77 -11.81 -11.59 -7.34
N ILE A 78 -10.84 -10.83 -6.84
CA ILE A 78 -9.52 -11.36 -6.50
C ILE A 78 -9.63 -12.33 -5.33
N GLU A 79 -10.35 -11.94 -4.27
CA GLU A 79 -10.56 -12.78 -3.08
C GLU A 79 -11.33 -14.07 -3.40
N GLU A 80 -12.36 -14.01 -4.25
CA GLU A 80 -13.14 -15.17 -4.67
C GLU A 80 -12.32 -16.18 -5.49
N GLY A 81 -11.34 -15.71 -6.25
CA GLY A 81 -10.45 -16.53 -7.06
C GLY A 81 -9.08 -16.78 -6.45
N ALA A 82 -8.87 -16.46 -5.16
CA ALA A 82 -7.66 -16.83 -4.44
C ALA A 82 -7.61 -18.36 -4.25
N LEU A 83 -6.49 -18.97 -4.62
CA LEU A 83 -6.29 -20.42 -4.61
C LEU A 83 -5.48 -20.91 -3.40
N THR A 84 -4.78 -20.00 -2.71
CA THR A 84 -3.96 -20.28 -1.53
C THR A 84 -4.77 -20.19 -0.24
N ASP A 85 -4.66 -21.21 0.62
CA ASP A 85 -5.36 -21.30 1.91
C ASP A 85 -4.43 -20.81 3.03
N GLY A 86 -4.17 -19.51 3.03
CA GLY A 86 -3.35 -18.84 4.05
C GLY A 86 -1.83 -18.94 3.84
N ASP A 87 -1.38 -19.44 2.70
CA ASP A 87 0.03 -19.49 2.29
C ASP A 87 0.36 -18.60 1.08
N MET A 88 -0.48 -17.59 0.83
CA MET A 88 -0.27 -16.62 -0.23
C MET A 88 1.09 -15.97 -0.16
N ASP A 89 1.74 -15.81 -1.31
CA ASP A 89 2.97 -15.06 -1.45
C ASP A 89 2.90 -13.70 -0.71
N PRO A 90 3.88 -13.38 0.15
CA PRO A 90 3.87 -12.16 0.96
C PRO A 90 3.73 -10.87 0.14
N ASP A 91 4.35 -10.80 -1.04
CA ASP A 91 4.31 -9.58 -1.85
C ASP A 91 2.91 -9.37 -2.44
N LEU A 92 2.24 -10.46 -2.87
CA LEU A 92 0.86 -10.40 -3.31
C LEU A 92 -0.08 -10.02 -2.15
N LEU A 93 0.12 -10.60 -0.97
CA LEU A 93 -0.67 -10.26 0.21
C LEU A 93 -0.54 -8.78 0.59
N ILE A 94 0.68 -8.22 0.57
CA ILE A 94 0.93 -6.79 0.82
C ILE A 94 0.19 -5.92 -0.20
N ALA A 95 0.25 -6.29 -1.49
CA ALA A 95 -0.43 -5.57 -2.55
C ALA A 95 -1.97 -5.57 -2.37
N LEU A 96 -2.56 -6.70 -1.97
CA LEU A 96 -4.00 -6.80 -1.72
C LEU A 96 -4.44 -6.01 -0.49
N ILE A 97 -3.68 -6.09 0.61
CA ILE A 97 -3.95 -5.29 1.82
C ILE A 97 -3.89 -3.79 1.50
N ALA A 98 -2.92 -3.36 0.69
CA ALA A 98 -2.82 -1.96 0.26
C ALA A 98 -4.03 -1.51 -0.57
N LEU A 99 -4.51 -2.35 -1.49
CA LEU A 99 -5.73 -2.09 -2.28
C LEU A 99 -6.97 -2.01 -1.38
N GLU A 100 -7.07 -2.84 -0.35
CA GLU A 100 -8.20 -2.86 0.58
C GLU A 100 -8.24 -1.60 1.45
N HIS A 101 -7.12 -1.18 2.04
CA HIS A 101 -7.03 0.08 2.80
C HIS A 101 -7.39 1.28 1.93
N TRP A 102 -6.85 1.34 0.71
CA TRP A 102 -7.19 2.41 -0.22
C TRP A 102 -8.67 2.42 -0.57
N THR A 103 -9.24 1.27 -0.90
CA THR A 103 -10.67 1.17 -1.24
C THR A 103 -11.55 1.56 -0.07
N THR A 104 -11.22 1.14 1.14
CA THR A 104 -11.97 1.51 2.35
C THR A 104 -11.87 3.01 2.64
N TYR A 105 -10.72 3.64 2.41
CA TYR A 105 -10.59 5.10 2.44
C TYR A 105 -11.49 5.77 1.40
N LEU A 106 -11.54 5.27 0.15
CA LEU A 106 -12.42 5.79 -0.91
C LEU A 106 -13.90 5.75 -0.52
N GLU A 107 -14.32 4.70 0.18
CA GLU A 107 -15.71 4.49 0.59
C GLU A 107 -16.12 5.33 1.78
N THR A 108 -15.21 5.50 2.75
CA THR A 108 -15.56 5.99 4.09
C THR A 108 -14.95 7.35 4.42
N GLY A 109 -13.88 7.75 3.72
CA GLY A 109 -13.06 8.90 4.06
C GLY A 109 -12.28 8.74 5.38
N GLN A 110 -12.20 7.53 5.95
CA GLN A 110 -11.49 7.30 7.20
C GLN A 110 -9.98 7.39 7.01
N ARG A 111 -9.37 8.40 7.62
CA ARG A 111 -7.92 8.65 7.53
C ARG A 111 -7.07 7.54 8.15
N ASP A 112 -7.64 6.77 9.08
CA ASP A 112 -6.95 5.63 9.70
C ASP A 112 -6.51 4.59 8.66
N GLU A 113 -7.26 4.43 7.57
CA GLU A 113 -6.87 3.55 6.46
C GLU A 113 -5.60 4.03 5.75
N LEU A 114 -5.38 5.35 5.64
CA LEU A 114 -4.16 5.91 5.06
C LEU A 114 -2.98 5.82 6.03
N TYR A 115 -3.24 5.82 7.34
CA TYR A 115 -2.21 5.48 8.32
C TYR A 115 -1.77 4.02 8.17
N GLU A 116 -2.71 3.07 8.10
CA GLU A 116 -2.37 1.65 7.93
C GLU A 116 -1.62 1.43 6.60
N LEU A 117 -2.05 2.08 5.52
CA LEU A 117 -1.35 2.05 4.24
C LEU A 117 0.09 2.58 4.34
N ALA A 118 0.32 3.63 5.12
CA ALA A 118 1.68 4.16 5.34
C ALA A 118 2.55 3.15 6.09
N LEU A 119 2.00 2.43 7.08
CA LEU A 119 2.73 1.36 7.78
C LEU A 119 3.06 0.20 6.83
N ARG A 120 2.10 -0.27 6.02
CA ARG A 120 2.36 -1.34 5.04
C ARG A 120 3.47 -0.97 4.05
N SER A 121 3.50 0.29 3.64
CA SER A 121 4.55 0.80 2.77
C SER A 121 5.94 0.72 3.41
N VAL A 122 6.02 0.97 4.71
CA VAL A 122 7.27 0.90 5.48
C VAL A 122 7.67 -0.55 5.76
N GLU A 123 6.71 -1.41 6.12
CA GLU A 123 6.93 -2.84 6.39
C GLU A 123 7.44 -3.59 5.16
N GLU A 124 7.02 -3.20 3.95
CA GLU A 124 7.55 -3.76 2.71
C GLU A 124 9.05 -3.47 2.55
N VAL A 125 9.51 -2.27 2.92
CA VAL A 125 10.94 -1.95 2.89
C VAL A 125 11.69 -2.68 4.01
N ASP A 126 11.10 -2.78 5.21
CA ASP A 126 11.67 -3.54 6.32
C ASP A 126 11.83 -5.03 5.96
N HIS A 127 10.89 -5.61 5.22
CA HIS A 127 10.99 -6.97 4.72
C HIS A 127 12.24 -7.18 3.83
N GLN A 128 12.63 -6.15 3.07
CA GLN A 128 13.76 -6.21 2.13
C GLN A 128 15.12 -5.95 2.80
N VAL A 129 15.20 -5.04 3.78
CA VAL A 129 16.48 -4.59 4.36
C VAL A 129 16.63 -4.78 5.88
N SER A 130 15.64 -5.39 6.55
CA SER A 130 15.57 -5.68 7.99
C SER A 130 16.11 -4.56 8.88
N ALA A 131 15.20 -3.68 9.31
CA ALA A 131 15.48 -2.55 10.17
C ALA A 131 15.69 -2.95 11.64
N ASP A 132 16.50 -2.16 12.35
CA ASP A 132 16.62 -2.25 13.81
C ASP A 132 15.45 -1.51 14.47
N LEU A 133 14.67 -2.18 15.32
CA LEU A 133 13.52 -1.57 16.01
C LEU A 133 13.90 -0.37 16.91
N ASP A 134 15.13 -0.36 17.43
CA ASP A 134 15.64 0.73 18.25
C ASP A 134 16.14 1.93 17.41
N ASP A 135 16.48 1.70 16.13
CA ASP A 135 16.81 2.74 15.16
C ASP A 135 16.30 2.41 13.75
N PHE A 136 14.99 2.51 13.60
CA PHE A 136 14.25 2.01 12.45
C PHE A 136 14.54 2.77 11.14
N LEU A 137 15.13 3.96 11.23
CA LEU A 137 15.53 4.79 10.08
C LEU A 137 17.05 4.75 9.85
N ALA A 138 17.77 3.80 10.45
CA ALA A 138 19.23 3.72 10.33
C ALA A 138 19.71 3.40 8.91
N THR A 139 18.93 2.62 8.16
CA THR A 139 19.27 2.27 6.78
C THR A 139 18.80 3.37 5.82
N PRO A 140 19.55 3.65 4.74
CA PRO A 140 19.15 4.64 3.73
C PRO A 140 17.77 4.38 3.13
N GLU A 141 17.40 3.11 2.95
CA GLU A 141 16.13 2.68 2.36
C GLU A 141 14.94 3.03 3.26
N MET A 142 15.04 2.74 4.56
CA MET A 142 13.99 3.07 5.53
C MET A 142 13.85 4.57 5.71
N ALA A 143 14.96 5.30 5.77
CA ALA A 143 14.96 6.76 5.82
C ALA A 143 14.30 7.36 4.57
N ALA A 144 14.64 6.85 3.37
CA ALA A 144 14.09 7.33 2.11
C ALA A 144 12.57 7.09 2.01
N GLU A 145 12.09 5.96 2.52
CA GLU A 145 10.65 5.66 2.50
C GLU A 145 9.88 6.57 3.46
N TYR A 146 10.39 6.80 4.67
CA TYR A 146 9.78 7.76 5.59
C TYR A 146 9.79 9.19 5.00
N GLU A 147 10.88 9.62 4.37
CA GLU A 147 10.97 10.92 3.69
C GLU A 147 9.96 11.04 2.53
N ARG A 148 9.73 9.96 1.79
CA ARG A 148 8.70 9.90 0.73
C ARG A 148 7.31 10.12 1.32
N ILE A 149 6.96 9.39 2.36
CA ILE A 149 5.66 9.49 3.05
C ILE A 149 5.47 10.92 3.56
N ALA A 150 6.45 11.47 4.27
CA ALA A 150 6.41 12.82 4.82
C ALA A 150 6.21 13.87 3.72
N ARG A 151 6.96 13.78 2.62
CA ARG A 151 6.84 14.72 1.49
C ARG A 151 5.45 14.71 0.87
N LEU A 152 4.87 13.53 0.64
CA LEU A 152 3.54 13.39 0.03
C LEU A 152 2.45 13.96 0.94
N LEU A 153 2.54 13.71 2.25
CA LEU A 153 1.53 14.14 3.22
C LEU A 153 1.66 15.62 3.65
N GLN A 154 2.84 16.24 3.45
CA GLN A 154 3.07 17.65 3.76
C GLN A 154 2.93 18.58 2.55
N GLY A 155 2.69 18.04 1.35
CA GLY A 155 2.57 18.84 0.12
C GLY A 155 3.89 19.47 -0.33
N GLY A 156 5.03 18.87 0.01
CA GLY A 156 6.34 19.37 -0.40
C GLY A 156 6.53 19.29 -1.93
N PRO A 157 7.20 20.27 -2.58
CA PRO A 157 7.44 20.23 -4.01
C PRO A 157 8.24 18.97 -4.39
N PRO A 158 8.01 18.38 -5.57
CA PRO A 158 8.86 17.30 -6.07
C PRO A 158 10.30 17.80 -6.17
N ALA A 159 11.25 16.98 -5.70
CA ALA A 159 12.69 17.23 -5.85
C ALA A 159 13.11 17.27 -7.33
#